data_AF-A0A4P9ZQY2-F1
#
_entry.id   AF-A0A4P9ZQY2-F1
#
_cell.length_a   1.000
_cell.length_b   1.000
_cell.length_c   1.000
_cell.angle_alpha   90.00
_cell.angle_beta   90.00
_cell.angle_gamma   90.00
#
_symmetry.space_group_name_H-M   'P 1'
#
loop_
_entity.id
_entity.type
_entity.pdbx_description
1 polymer ?
#
loop_
_entity_poly.entity_id
_entity_poly.type
_entity_poly.pdbx_seq_one_letter_code
_entity_poly.pdbx_strand_id
1 'polypeptide(L)'
;MKVFRLVVVTALVLACASTAPGVGASASTGLNMAKMVDLINRERAKAHVPPVSYDPTLTRDANHHSIYQSRIGTMTHDDSRGDTQERLEQDGVPSVATGENVAWNQRDEREVMRDWMNSPGHRANILNPQFTRFGASRINGYWTQVFSKFSGDASGSGSGSGSGRRPSRFGLMTSYDQDDNDDSFGNWTHMVEFRRTPVINLDKREPRNPEYPCEHPLAEEELECCEWE
;
A
#
# COMPACT_ATOMS: atom_id res chain seq x y z
N MET A 1 -38.57 -53.82 53.58
CA MET A 1 -37.87 -52.51 53.65
C MET A 1 -36.79 -52.50 52.57
N LYS A 2 -36.99 -51.77 51.46
CA LYS A 2 -36.05 -51.75 50.32
C LYS A 2 -35.17 -50.50 50.43
N VAL A 3 -33.87 -50.71 50.61
CA VAL A 3 -32.84 -49.67 50.65
C VAL A 3 -32.42 -49.31 49.22
N PHE A 4 -32.71 -48.09 48.78
CA PHE A 4 -32.18 -47.53 47.55
C PHE A 4 -30.83 -46.86 47.84
N ARG A 5 -29.76 -47.37 47.22
CA ARG A 5 -28.44 -46.73 47.25
C ARG A 5 -28.39 -45.66 46.17
N LEU A 6 -28.22 -44.41 46.59
CA LEU A 6 -27.96 -43.27 45.72
C LEU A 6 -26.51 -43.36 45.23
N VAL A 7 -26.31 -43.55 43.92
CA VAL A 7 -24.99 -43.45 43.28
C VAL A 7 -24.93 -42.08 42.61
N VAL A 8 -24.14 -41.16 43.17
CA VAL A 8 -23.82 -39.87 42.56
C VAL A 8 -22.63 -40.09 41.64
N VAL A 9 -22.85 -40.07 40.32
CA VAL A 9 -21.78 -40.08 39.31
C VAL A 9 -21.42 -38.64 39.01
N THR A 10 -20.32 -38.15 39.58
CA THR A 10 -19.70 -36.89 39.19
C THR A 10 -18.98 -37.07 37.86
N ALA A 11 -19.53 -36.48 36.79
CA ALA A 11 -18.87 -36.40 35.49
C ALA A 11 -17.75 -35.36 35.55
N LEU A 12 -16.50 -35.82 35.40
CA LEU A 12 -15.33 -34.97 35.21
C LEU A 12 -15.32 -34.49 33.76
N VAL A 13 -15.67 -33.22 33.52
CA VAL A 13 -15.57 -32.60 32.20
C VAL A 13 -14.12 -32.21 31.96
N LEU A 14 -13.41 -32.99 31.14
CA LEU A 14 -12.07 -32.65 30.67
C LEU A 14 -12.20 -31.70 29.47
N ALA A 15 -12.11 -30.40 29.72
CA ALA A 15 -12.05 -29.40 28.67
C ALA A 15 -10.68 -29.47 27.97
N CYS A 16 -10.66 -29.97 26.75
CA CYS A 16 -9.48 -29.88 25.88
C CYS A 16 -9.44 -28.46 25.30
N ALA A 17 -8.58 -27.60 25.82
CA ALA A 17 -8.35 -26.27 25.26
C ALA A 17 -7.55 -26.40 23.96
N SER A 18 -8.23 -26.37 22.83
CA SER A 18 -7.60 -26.27 21.51
C SER A 18 -7.02 -24.88 21.34
N THR A 19 -5.73 -24.71 21.63
CA THR A 19 -4.97 -23.53 21.22
C THR A 19 -4.78 -23.60 19.72
N ALA A 20 -5.62 -22.91 18.96
CA ALA A 20 -5.34 -22.62 17.57
C ALA A 20 -4.03 -21.80 17.51
N PRO A 21 -3.04 -22.18 16.70
CA PRO A 21 -1.88 -21.33 16.48
C PRO A 21 -2.38 -20.02 15.86
N GLY A 22 -2.25 -18.92 16.60
CA GLY A 22 -2.48 -17.59 16.08
C GLY A 22 -1.62 -17.43 14.83
N VAL A 23 -2.27 -17.18 13.69
CA VAL A 23 -1.62 -16.71 12.48
C VAL A 23 -0.69 -15.56 12.87
N GLY A 24 0.60 -15.83 12.80
CA GLY A 24 1.64 -14.87 13.14
C GLY A 24 1.42 -13.61 12.32
N ALA A 25 1.37 -12.47 13.01
CA ALA A 25 1.46 -11.18 12.37
C ALA A 25 2.70 -11.20 11.47
N SER A 26 2.48 -11.17 10.15
CA SER A 26 3.54 -10.97 9.17
C SER A 26 4.34 -9.75 9.60
N ALA A 27 5.66 -9.95 9.74
CA ALA A 27 6.60 -8.96 10.21
C ALA A 27 6.36 -7.61 9.53
N SER A 28 6.25 -6.55 10.34
CA SER A 28 6.20 -5.17 9.86
C SER A 28 7.39 -4.93 8.94
N THR A 29 7.09 -4.83 7.67
CA THR A 29 8.05 -4.59 6.60
C THR A 29 8.59 -3.17 6.77
N GLY A 30 9.87 -2.95 6.43
CA GLY A 30 10.66 -1.75 6.80
C GLY A 30 10.18 -0.37 6.31
N LEU A 31 8.89 -0.22 6.01
CA LEU A 31 8.17 1.03 5.84
C LEU A 31 7.94 1.73 7.20
N ASN A 32 8.43 2.95 7.31
CA ASN A 32 8.06 3.90 8.35
C ASN A 32 6.86 4.74 7.89
N MET A 33 5.65 4.35 8.33
CA MET A 33 4.40 5.00 7.96
C MET A 33 4.35 6.48 8.37
N ALA A 34 4.91 6.82 9.54
CA ALA A 34 4.96 8.21 10.02
C ALA A 34 5.83 9.11 9.11
N LYS A 35 6.97 8.59 8.65
CA LYS A 35 7.83 9.26 7.66
C LYS A 35 7.13 9.39 6.31
N MET A 36 6.41 8.36 5.88
CA MET A 36 5.65 8.38 4.62
C MET A 36 4.58 9.46 4.61
N VAL A 37 3.71 9.52 5.63
CA VAL A 37 2.65 10.53 5.70
C VAL A 37 3.20 11.95 5.79
N ASP A 38 4.31 12.13 6.51
CA ASP A 38 5.02 13.40 6.62
C ASP A 38 5.62 13.85 5.27
N LEU A 39 6.20 12.94 4.48
CA LEU A 39 6.66 13.23 3.11
C LEU A 39 5.50 13.65 2.19
N ILE A 40 4.39 12.90 2.21
CA ILE A 40 3.20 13.21 1.41
C ILE A 40 2.67 14.60 1.78
N ASN A 41 2.44 14.85 3.06
CA ASN A 41 1.84 16.10 3.52
C ASN A 41 2.75 17.32 3.32
N ARG A 42 4.08 17.15 3.30
CA ARG A 42 5.00 18.21 2.84
C ARG A 42 4.78 18.58 1.38
N GLU A 43 4.65 17.59 0.48
CA GLU A 43 4.42 17.88 -0.94
C GLU A 43 3.04 18.51 -1.16
N ARG A 44 2.02 18.02 -0.44
CA ARG A 44 0.67 18.60 -0.45
C ARG A 44 0.63 20.03 0.07
N ALA A 45 1.38 20.34 1.12
CA ALA A 45 1.51 21.70 1.64
C ALA A 45 2.17 22.67 0.63
N LYS A 46 3.21 22.22 -0.10
CA LYS A 46 3.83 23.00 -1.18
C LYS A 46 2.86 23.30 -2.33
N ALA A 47 1.92 22.38 -2.58
CA ALA A 47 0.89 22.53 -3.60
C ALA A 47 -0.39 23.21 -3.08
N HIS A 48 -0.41 23.66 -1.82
CA HIS A 48 -1.58 24.28 -1.18
C HIS A 48 -2.85 23.42 -1.19
N VAL A 49 -2.71 22.09 -1.16
CA VAL A 49 -3.85 21.15 -1.03
C VAL A 49 -3.94 20.60 0.40
N PRO A 50 -5.14 20.27 0.91
CA PRO A 50 -5.33 19.78 2.28
C PRO A 50 -4.50 18.53 2.57
N PRO A 51 -4.01 18.32 3.81
CA PRO A 51 -3.27 17.11 4.15
C PRO A 51 -4.17 15.86 4.11
N VAL A 52 -3.57 14.70 3.88
CA VAL A 52 -4.22 13.39 4.07
C VAL A 52 -3.92 12.85 5.46
N SER A 53 -4.83 12.04 5.98
CA SER A 53 -4.64 11.27 7.21
C SER A 53 -4.35 9.80 6.89
N TYR A 54 -3.51 9.15 7.70
CA TYR A 54 -3.32 7.71 7.63
C TYR A 54 -4.62 6.96 7.94
N ASP A 55 -4.92 5.93 7.15
CA ASP A 55 -6.02 5.01 7.38
C ASP A 55 -5.52 3.54 7.35
N PRO A 56 -5.76 2.76 8.44
CA PRO A 56 -5.34 1.36 8.50
C PRO A 56 -6.08 0.47 7.50
N THR A 57 -7.28 0.85 7.07
CA THR A 57 -8.07 0.09 6.09
C THR A 57 -7.41 0.14 4.72
N LEU A 58 -6.96 1.33 4.29
CA LEU A 58 -6.23 1.50 3.02
C LEU A 58 -4.85 0.82 3.08
N THR A 59 -4.25 0.78 4.26
CA THR A 59 -2.98 0.07 4.48
C THR A 59 -3.15 -1.45 4.35
N ARG A 60 -4.29 -1.99 4.79
CA ARG A 60 -4.62 -3.40 4.59
C ARG A 60 -4.75 -3.73 3.10
N ASP A 61 -5.47 -2.90 2.33
CA ASP A 61 -5.56 -3.07 0.87
C ASP A 61 -4.17 -3.01 0.21
N ALA A 62 -3.41 -1.96 0.51
CA ALA A 62 -2.04 -1.80 -0.01
C ALA A 62 -1.15 -3.01 0.35
N ASN A 63 -1.32 -3.59 1.53
CA ASN A 63 -0.58 -4.77 1.96
C ASN A 63 -0.93 -6.01 1.14
N HIS A 64 -2.23 -6.28 0.95
CA HIS A 64 -2.68 -7.38 0.10
C HIS A 64 -2.16 -7.24 -1.33
N HIS A 65 -2.21 -6.02 -1.89
CA HIS A 65 -1.74 -5.78 -3.25
C HIS A 65 -0.21 -5.88 -3.39
N SER A 66 0.55 -5.35 -2.42
CA SER A 66 2.01 -5.53 -2.39
C SER A 66 2.42 -7.01 -2.25
N ILE A 67 1.67 -7.81 -1.47
CA ILE A 67 1.86 -9.27 -1.40
C ILE A 67 1.56 -9.91 -2.76
N TYR A 68 0.47 -9.51 -3.42
CA TYR A 68 0.12 -10.03 -4.75
C TYR A 68 1.22 -9.73 -5.78
N GLN A 69 1.62 -8.47 -5.93
CA GLN A 69 2.71 -8.07 -6.83
C GLN A 69 4.00 -8.82 -6.52
N SER A 70 4.33 -9.00 -5.24
CA SER A 70 5.48 -9.80 -4.83
C SER A 70 5.37 -11.28 -5.20
N ARG A 71 4.17 -11.87 -5.14
CA ARG A 71 3.95 -13.28 -5.49
C ARG A 71 4.08 -13.52 -6.99
N ILE A 72 3.58 -12.60 -7.80
CA ILE A 72 3.63 -12.70 -9.26
C ILE A 72 4.91 -12.12 -9.86
N GLY A 73 5.73 -11.45 -9.06
CA GLY A 73 6.99 -10.85 -9.50
C GLY A 73 6.81 -9.73 -10.51
N THR A 74 5.68 -9.03 -10.50
CA THR A 74 5.31 -8.01 -11.49
C THR A 74 4.62 -6.83 -10.82
N MET A 75 5.00 -5.61 -11.23
CA MET A 75 4.33 -4.39 -10.80
C MET A 75 3.07 -4.19 -11.65
N THR A 76 1.92 -4.02 -10.99
CA THR A 76 0.61 -3.92 -11.64
C THR A 76 -0.36 -3.14 -10.75
N HIS A 77 -1.36 -2.50 -11.36
CA HIS A 77 -2.47 -1.86 -10.65
C HIS A 77 -3.61 -2.84 -10.36
N ASP A 78 -3.71 -3.90 -11.16
CA ASP A 78 -4.78 -4.89 -11.09
C ASP A 78 -4.32 -6.17 -10.39
N ASP A 79 -5.21 -6.78 -9.62
CA ASP A 79 -5.11 -8.16 -9.17
C ASP A 79 -6.37 -8.98 -9.54
N SER A 80 -6.52 -10.20 -9.04
CA SER A 80 -7.69 -11.05 -9.34
C SER A 80 -9.02 -10.48 -8.84
N ARG A 81 -8.97 -9.50 -7.93
CA ARG A 81 -10.11 -8.76 -7.40
C ARG A 81 -10.32 -7.45 -8.15
N GLY A 82 -9.44 -7.10 -9.10
CA GLY A 82 -9.57 -5.92 -9.93
C GLY A 82 -8.63 -4.78 -9.56
N ASP A 83 -9.00 -3.57 -9.99
CA ASP A 83 -8.28 -2.35 -9.69
C ASP A 83 -8.46 -1.91 -8.22
N THR A 84 -7.85 -0.80 -7.83
CA THR A 84 -7.92 -0.30 -6.44
C THR A 84 -9.34 0.03 -6.00
N GLN A 85 -10.19 0.55 -6.90
CA GLN A 85 -11.58 0.86 -6.58
C GLN A 85 -12.33 -0.45 -6.29
N GLU A 86 -12.21 -1.44 -7.18
CA GLU A 86 -12.88 -2.73 -7.06
C GLU A 86 -12.44 -3.49 -5.79
N ARG A 87 -11.14 -3.44 -5.44
CA ARG A 87 -10.62 -4.03 -4.20
C ARG A 87 -11.19 -3.37 -2.95
N LEU A 88 -11.27 -2.03 -2.92
CA LEU A 88 -11.81 -1.29 -1.79
C LEU A 88 -13.32 -1.48 -1.63
N GLU A 89 -14.07 -1.58 -2.72
CA GLU A 89 -15.50 -1.89 -2.72
C GLU A 89 -15.77 -3.27 -2.11
N GLN A 90 -15.00 -4.28 -2.54
CA GLN A 90 -15.10 -5.63 -1.97
C GLN A 90 -14.69 -5.70 -0.49
N ASP A 91 -13.80 -4.82 -0.05
CA ASP A 91 -13.42 -4.65 1.36
C ASP A 91 -14.48 -3.87 2.17
N GLY A 92 -15.56 -3.40 1.54
CA GLY A 92 -16.64 -2.62 2.18
C GLY A 92 -16.23 -1.19 2.55
N VAL A 93 -15.21 -0.63 1.89
CA VAL A 93 -14.71 0.71 2.17
C VAL A 93 -15.61 1.73 1.45
N PRO A 94 -16.22 2.71 2.17
CA PRO A 94 -17.14 3.68 1.57
C PRO A 94 -16.37 4.80 0.85
N SER A 95 -15.62 4.44 -0.19
CA SER A 95 -14.81 5.37 -1.00
C SER A 95 -15.65 5.97 -2.12
N VAL A 96 -15.56 7.28 -2.32
CA VAL A 96 -16.18 8.00 -3.47
C VAL A 96 -15.16 8.43 -4.52
N ALA A 97 -13.88 8.33 -4.21
CA ALA A 97 -12.77 8.51 -5.13
C ALA A 97 -11.57 7.75 -4.58
N THR A 98 -10.79 7.12 -5.47
CA THR A 98 -9.60 6.35 -5.10
C THR A 98 -8.45 6.68 -6.04
N GLY A 99 -7.23 6.42 -5.60
CA GLY A 99 -6.03 6.58 -6.41
C GLY A 99 -4.91 5.70 -5.89
N GLU A 100 -4.07 5.19 -6.79
CA GLU A 100 -2.99 4.27 -6.43
C GLU A 100 -1.67 4.64 -7.10
N ASN A 101 -0.61 4.56 -6.31
CA ASN A 101 0.75 4.56 -6.81
C ASN A 101 1.41 3.22 -6.47
N VAL A 102 2.05 2.61 -7.47
CA VAL A 102 2.89 1.42 -7.27
C VAL A 102 4.34 1.74 -7.62
N ALA A 103 5.28 1.02 -7.02
CA ALA A 103 6.70 1.12 -7.35
C ALA A 103 7.42 -0.20 -7.04
N TRP A 104 8.63 -0.34 -7.57
CA TRP A 104 9.47 -1.50 -7.29
C TRP A 104 10.93 -1.10 -7.09
N ASN A 105 11.55 -1.73 -6.08
CA ASN A 105 12.98 -1.69 -5.77
C ASN A 105 13.53 -0.38 -5.18
N GLN A 106 12.67 0.56 -4.80
CA GLN A 106 13.10 1.70 -3.98
C GLN A 106 13.47 1.23 -2.57
N ARG A 107 14.55 1.80 -2.02
CA ARG A 107 15.16 1.37 -0.76
C ARG A 107 14.40 1.86 0.46
N ASP A 108 13.84 3.07 0.39
CA ASP A 108 13.15 3.73 1.50
C ASP A 108 12.06 4.71 1.02
N GLU A 109 11.36 5.33 1.96
CA GLU A 109 10.23 6.24 1.70
C GLU A 109 10.67 7.50 0.96
N ARG A 110 11.90 7.98 1.20
CA ARG A 110 12.42 9.18 0.53
C ARG A 110 12.64 8.90 -0.94
N GLU A 111 13.23 7.76 -1.25
CA GLU A 111 13.49 7.32 -2.61
C GLU A 111 12.20 7.10 -3.40
N VAL A 112 11.21 6.38 -2.84
CA VAL A 112 9.93 6.15 -3.53
C VAL A 112 9.12 7.44 -3.70
N MET A 113 9.09 8.32 -2.70
CA MET A 113 8.40 9.61 -2.83
C MET A 113 9.06 10.50 -3.87
N ARG A 114 10.40 10.54 -3.95
CA ARG A 114 11.09 11.27 -5.01
C ARG A 114 10.69 10.76 -6.39
N ASP A 115 10.73 9.44 -6.58
CA ASP A 115 10.42 8.82 -7.87
C ASP A 115 8.95 9.05 -8.27
N TRP A 116 8.01 8.93 -7.33
CA TRP A 116 6.59 9.26 -7.57
C TRP A 116 6.38 10.74 -7.88
N MET A 117 7.02 11.67 -7.15
CA MET A 117 6.84 13.10 -7.41
C MET A 117 7.45 13.59 -8.73
N ASN A 118 8.37 12.81 -9.31
CA ASN A 118 8.95 13.04 -10.64
C ASN A 118 8.13 12.40 -11.77
N SER A 119 7.13 11.57 -11.46
CA SER A 119 6.20 10.99 -12.43
C SER A 119 4.89 11.79 -12.45
N PRO A 120 4.46 12.37 -13.58
CA PRO A 120 3.23 13.16 -13.64
C PRO A 120 1.99 12.43 -13.12
N GLY A 121 1.80 11.15 -13.49
CA GLY A 121 0.65 10.36 -13.04
C GLY A 121 0.67 10.09 -11.53
N HIS A 122 1.80 9.65 -10.99
CA HIS A 122 1.90 9.38 -9.55
C HIS A 122 1.80 10.66 -8.71
N ARG A 123 2.39 11.76 -9.21
CA ARG A 123 2.28 13.09 -8.61
C ARG A 123 0.83 13.57 -8.59
N ALA A 124 0.06 13.35 -9.65
CA ALA A 124 -1.35 13.72 -9.70
C ALA A 124 -2.15 13.06 -8.56
N ASN A 125 -1.90 11.77 -8.29
CA ASN A 125 -2.51 11.08 -7.14
C ASN A 125 -2.10 11.72 -5.80
N ILE A 126 -0.80 11.94 -5.57
CA ILE A 126 -0.30 12.51 -4.30
C ILE A 126 -0.87 13.90 -4.04
N LEU A 127 -1.06 14.71 -5.08
CA LEU A 127 -1.49 16.10 -4.97
C LEU A 127 -3.00 16.31 -5.21
N ASN A 128 -3.77 15.24 -5.45
CA ASN A 128 -5.20 15.40 -5.70
C ASN A 128 -5.90 15.94 -4.43
N PRO A 129 -6.55 17.12 -4.49
CA PRO A 129 -7.19 17.74 -3.34
C PRO A 129 -8.44 17.00 -2.84
N GLN A 130 -9.00 16.07 -3.62
CA GLN A 130 -10.15 15.28 -3.21
C GLN A 130 -9.81 14.24 -2.14
N PHE A 131 -8.58 13.71 -2.15
CA PHE A 131 -8.18 12.68 -1.20
C PHE A 131 -7.96 13.24 0.20
N THR A 132 -8.44 12.49 1.18
CA THR A 132 -8.43 12.83 2.61
C THR A 132 -7.81 11.73 3.45
N ARG A 133 -7.68 10.52 2.89
CA ARG A 133 -7.11 9.33 3.51
C ARG A 133 -6.02 8.74 2.64
N PHE A 134 -5.03 8.12 3.28
CA PHE A 134 -4.07 7.29 2.59
C PHE A 134 -3.66 6.07 3.40
N GLY A 135 -3.18 5.03 2.72
CA GLY A 135 -2.45 3.92 3.31
C GLY A 135 -1.31 3.49 2.38
N ALA A 136 -0.35 2.74 2.91
CA ALA A 136 0.75 2.23 2.10
C ALA A 136 1.31 0.93 2.66
N SER A 137 1.96 0.16 1.79
CA SER A 137 2.69 -1.03 2.16
C SER A 137 3.93 -1.17 1.28
N ARG A 138 4.91 -1.93 1.79
CA ARG A 138 6.08 -2.36 1.04
C ARG A 138 6.32 -3.83 1.34
N ILE A 139 6.35 -4.71 0.34
CA ILE A 139 6.60 -6.15 0.52
C ILE A 139 7.63 -6.60 -0.52
N ASN A 140 8.77 -7.15 -0.07
CA ASN A 140 9.85 -7.65 -0.94
C ASN A 140 10.24 -6.66 -2.07
N GLY A 141 10.29 -5.36 -1.74
CA GLY A 141 10.64 -4.30 -2.69
C GLY A 141 9.47 -3.76 -3.53
N TYR A 142 8.29 -4.39 -3.51
CA TYR A 142 7.07 -3.85 -4.12
C TYR A 142 6.38 -2.87 -3.19
N TRP A 143 6.07 -1.69 -3.68
CA TRP A 143 5.40 -0.61 -2.97
C TRP A 143 4.00 -0.42 -3.51
N THR A 144 3.05 -0.20 -2.61
CA THR A 144 1.70 0.26 -2.93
C THR A 144 1.35 1.41 -2.01
N GLN A 145 0.83 2.50 -2.57
CA GLN A 145 0.27 3.65 -1.86
C GLN A 145 -1.13 3.90 -2.40
N VAL A 146 -2.12 3.86 -1.51
CA VAL A 146 -3.54 4.01 -1.84
C VAL A 146 -4.05 5.29 -1.20
N PHE A 147 -4.81 6.07 -1.96
CA PHE A 147 -5.53 7.25 -1.52
C PHE A 147 -7.03 7.03 -1.65
N SER A 148 -7.80 7.65 -0.76
CA SER A 148 -9.25 7.65 -0.88
C SER A 148 -9.87 8.93 -0.31
N LYS A 149 -11.08 9.22 -0.78
CA LYS A 149 -12.04 10.11 -0.14
C LYS A 149 -13.21 9.27 0.36
N PHE A 150 -13.50 9.30 1.67
CA PHE A 150 -14.66 8.58 2.21
C PHE A 150 -15.95 9.40 2.07
N SER A 151 -17.11 8.75 1.91
CA SER A 151 -18.41 9.40 1.70
C SER A 151 -18.84 10.37 2.81
N GLY A 152 -18.24 10.31 4.00
CA GLY A 152 -18.51 11.20 5.13
C GLY A 152 -17.46 12.30 5.33
N ASP A 153 -16.39 12.31 4.54
CA ASP A 153 -15.37 13.36 4.65
C ASP A 153 -15.88 14.66 4.04
N ALA A 154 -15.72 15.76 4.79
CA ALA A 154 -16.05 17.08 4.30
C ALA A 154 -15.33 17.32 2.96
N SER A 155 -16.10 17.74 1.95
CA SER A 155 -15.52 18.24 0.71
C SER A 155 -14.59 19.39 1.06
N GLY A 156 -13.31 19.26 0.72
CA GLY A 156 -12.31 20.30 0.92
C GLY A 156 -12.70 21.58 0.19
N SER A 157 -13.52 22.40 0.83
CA SER A 157 -13.80 23.78 0.49
C SER A 157 -13.75 24.54 1.81
N GLY A 158 -12.75 25.42 1.95
CA GLY A 158 -12.43 26.09 3.21
C GLY A 158 -13.64 26.83 3.78
N SER A 159 -13.91 26.63 5.06
CA SER A 159 -14.65 27.60 5.86
C SER A 159 -13.72 28.16 6.93
N GLY A 160 -13.22 29.36 6.65
CA GLY A 160 -12.72 30.24 7.69
C GLY A 160 -13.85 30.52 8.67
N SER A 161 -13.69 30.06 9.90
CA SER A 161 -14.59 30.39 11.00
C SER A 161 -14.20 31.77 11.52
N GLY A 162 -15.00 32.78 11.16
CA GLY A 162 -14.90 34.15 11.68
C GLY A 162 -16.31 34.68 11.90
N SER A 163 -16.77 34.65 13.15
CA SER A 163 -18.05 35.20 13.58
C SER A 163 -18.04 36.73 13.49
N GLY A 164 -18.99 37.33 12.76
CA GLY A 164 -19.14 38.79 12.75
C GLY A 164 -20.12 39.36 11.73
N ARG A 165 -21.39 39.50 12.14
CA ARG A 165 -22.41 40.51 11.74
C ARG A 165 -22.51 40.93 10.24
N ARG A 166 -23.67 40.62 9.64
CA ARG A 166 -24.19 41.23 8.38
C ARG A 166 -24.46 42.74 8.57
N PRO A 167 -24.35 43.57 7.50
CA PRO A 167 -25.59 43.94 6.79
C PRO A 167 -25.50 44.09 5.25
N SER A 168 -26.65 43.80 4.63
CA SER A 168 -27.33 44.29 3.40
C SER A 168 -26.63 44.89 2.16
N ARG A 169 -26.88 44.20 1.02
CA ARG A 169 -27.52 44.66 -0.26
C ARG A 169 -26.66 45.28 -1.39
N PHE A 170 -27.07 44.93 -2.63
CA PHE A 170 -26.56 45.28 -3.98
C PHE A 170 -25.37 44.42 -4.45
N GLY A 171 -25.35 43.78 -5.61
CA GLY A 171 -26.24 43.69 -6.76
C GLY A 171 -25.42 43.20 -7.97
N LEU A 172 -26.04 42.36 -8.79
CA LEU A 172 -25.65 41.90 -10.13
C LEU A 172 -24.49 40.90 -10.34
N MET A 173 -24.86 39.98 -11.22
CA MET A 173 -24.21 38.79 -11.75
C MET A 173 -23.49 39.14 -13.06
N THR A 174 -22.26 38.65 -13.26
CA THR A 174 -21.78 38.19 -14.58
C THR A 174 -20.72 37.10 -14.39
N SER A 175 -21.12 35.89 -14.80
CA SER A 175 -20.35 34.78 -15.39
C SER A 175 -18.82 34.80 -15.28
N TYR A 176 -18.27 33.79 -14.62
CA TYR A 176 -17.01 33.18 -15.04
C TYR A 176 -17.37 31.81 -15.63
N ASP A 177 -17.23 31.69 -16.94
CA ASP A 177 -17.57 30.48 -17.70
C ASP A 177 -16.72 29.30 -17.20
N GLN A 178 -17.42 28.27 -16.74
CA GLN A 178 -16.89 26.92 -16.51
C GLN A 178 -17.21 26.12 -17.76
N ASP A 179 -16.24 25.96 -18.65
CA ASP A 179 -16.27 24.92 -19.68
C ASP A 179 -14.81 24.55 -19.95
N ASP A 180 -14.33 23.51 -19.26
CA ASP A 180 -13.23 22.62 -19.65
C ASP A 180 -13.20 21.43 -18.67
N ASN A 181 -14.35 20.79 -18.45
CA ASN A 181 -14.40 19.41 -17.97
C ASN A 181 -14.65 18.53 -19.20
N ASP A 182 -13.56 18.22 -19.92
CA ASP A 182 -13.57 17.06 -20.81
C ASP A 182 -13.50 15.81 -19.91
N ASP A 183 -14.66 15.19 -19.71
CA ASP A 183 -14.89 13.91 -19.04
C ASP A 183 -14.30 12.71 -19.82
N SER A 184 -13.07 12.84 -20.31
CA SER A 184 -12.34 11.76 -20.92
C SER A 184 -11.59 10.98 -19.84
N PHE A 185 -12.33 10.11 -19.14
CA PHE A 185 -11.79 8.96 -18.42
C PHE A 185 -11.13 8.00 -19.42
N GLY A 186 -9.94 8.40 -19.88
CA GLY A 186 -9.12 7.66 -20.82
C GLY A 186 -8.45 6.48 -20.14
N ASN A 187 -8.57 5.31 -20.77
CA ASN A 187 -7.79 4.11 -20.51
C ASN A 187 -6.28 4.42 -20.46
N TRP A 188 -5.67 4.40 -19.27
CA TRP A 188 -4.24 4.65 -19.08
C TRP A 188 -3.43 3.35 -18.99
N THR A 189 -3.61 2.49 -19.99
CA THR A 189 -2.63 1.44 -20.27
C THR A 189 -1.66 1.98 -21.33
N HIS A 190 -0.68 2.81 -20.96
CA HIS A 190 0.60 2.95 -21.68
C HIS A 190 1.56 3.96 -21.03
N MET A 191 2.76 3.45 -20.69
CA MET A 191 4.05 4.15 -20.45
C MET A 191 4.17 4.89 -19.10
N VAL A 192 5.24 4.74 -18.31
CA VAL A 192 6.65 4.69 -18.69
C VAL A 192 7.46 3.79 -17.75
N GLU A 193 8.22 2.89 -18.38
CA GLU A 193 9.37 2.17 -17.84
C GLU A 193 10.36 3.09 -17.12
N PHE A 194 10.55 2.88 -15.82
CA PHE A 194 11.82 3.20 -15.17
C PHE A 194 12.49 1.90 -14.73
N ARG A 195 13.53 1.53 -15.49
CA ARG A 195 14.42 0.36 -15.35
C ARG A 195 13.77 -1.01 -15.58
N ARG A 196 13.61 -1.40 -16.86
CA ARG A 196 13.72 -2.81 -17.26
C ARG A 196 15.17 -3.26 -17.07
N THR A 197 15.50 -3.82 -15.91
CA THR A 197 16.49 -4.91 -15.86
C THR A 197 15.82 -6.16 -16.42
N PRO A 198 16.48 -6.96 -17.29
CA PRO A 198 15.88 -8.15 -17.84
C PRO A 198 15.50 -9.11 -16.71
N VAL A 199 14.23 -9.54 -16.73
CA VAL A 199 13.74 -10.67 -15.94
C VAL A 199 14.56 -11.89 -16.37
N ILE A 200 15.42 -12.39 -15.49
CA ILE A 200 15.98 -13.73 -15.65
C ILE A 200 14.82 -14.72 -15.56
N ASN A 201 14.48 -15.34 -16.69
CA ASN A 201 13.59 -16.50 -16.72
C ASN A 201 14.26 -17.62 -15.92
N LEU A 202 13.81 -17.85 -14.68
CA LEU A 202 14.28 -18.96 -13.84
C LEU A 202 13.63 -20.31 -14.21
N ASP A 203 13.13 -20.47 -15.45
CA ASP A 203 12.54 -21.75 -15.88
C ASP A 203 13.04 -22.26 -17.25
N LYS A 204 14.31 -22.00 -17.55
CA LYS A 204 15.04 -22.79 -18.55
C LYS A 204 16.32 -23.30 -17.93
N ARG A 205 16.31 -24.57 -17.52
CA ARG A 205 17.55 -25.34 -17.36
C ARG A 205 18.21 -25.41 -18.75
N GLU A 206 19.13 -24.52 -19.05
CA GLU A 206 20.01 -24.71 -20.19
C GLU A 206 21.02 -25.84 -19.89
N PRO A 207 21.31 -26.70 -20.87
CA PRO A 207 22.22 -27.82 -20.69
C PRO A 207 23.66 -27.35 -20.50
N ARG A 208 24.41 -28.07 -19.64
CA ARG A 208 25.85 -27.88 -19.44
C ARG A 208 26.59 -27.89 -20.79
N ASN A 209 27.24 -26.78 -21.12
CA ASN A 209 28.18 -26.69 -22.24
C ASN A 209 29.48 -27.45 -21.88
N PRO A 210 29.93 -28.45 -22.68
CA PRO A 210 31.09 -29.30 -22.34
C PRO A 210 32.47 -28.71 -22.72
N GLU A 211 32.58 -27.42 -23.09
CA GLU A 211 33.82 -26.87 -23.67
C GLU A 211 34.84 -26.23 -22.71
N TYR A 212 34.70 -26.34 -21.40
CA TYR A 212 35.75 -25.93 -20.46
C TYR A 212 36.02 -27.00 -19.39
N PRO A 213 37.00 -27.90 -19.60
CA PRO A 213 37.56 -28.71 -18.55
C PRO A 213 38.72 -27.98 -17.87
N CYS A 214 38.96 -28.37 -16.61
CA CYS A 214 40.16 -28.12 -15.80
C CYS A 214 40.20 -26.76 -15.07
N GLU A 215 40.66 -26.64 -13.82
CA GLU A 215 41.08 -27.57 -12.78
C GLU A 215 41.34 -26.68 -11.54
N HIS A 216 41.01 -27.17 -10.35
CA HIS A 216 41.65 -26.70 -9.13
C HIS A 216 43.14 -27.08 -9.18
N PRO A 217 44.01 -26.28 -8.54
CA PRO A 217 44.95 -26.91 -7.62
C PRO A 217 44.96 -26.24 -6.25
N LEU A 218 45.09 -27.11 -5.25
CA LEU A 218 45.31 -26.83 -3.85
C LEU A 218 46.74 -26.27 -3.62
N ALA A 219 46.83 -25.32 -2.69
CA ALA A 219 47.97 -25.07 -1.79
C ALA A 219 47.38 -24.14 -0.69
N GLU A 220 47.01 -24.63 0.50
CA GLU A 220 47.86 -24.97 1.66
C GLU A 220 48.88 -23.88 2.03
N GLU A 221 48.52 -23.10 3.08
CA GLU A 221 49.30 -22.61 4.24
C GLU A 221 48.67 -21.27 4.72
N GLU A 222 47.79 -21.34 5.71
CA GLU A 222 48.05 -20.96 7.12
C GLU A 222 47.88 -19.45 7.39
N LEU A 223 46.80 -19.07 8.10
CA LEU A 223 46.85 -18.60 9.50
C LEU A 223 45.52 -17.94 9.94
N GLU A 224 45.03 -18.47 11.07
CA GLU A 224 44.27 -17.81 12.16
C GLU A 224 42.82 -17.36 11.87
N CYS A 225 41.81 -18.12 12.30
CA CYS A 225 41.26 -18.16 13.68
C CYS A 225 40.93 -16.77 14.26
N CYS A 226 39.65 -16.40 14.21
CA CYS A 226 38.93 -15.73 15.31
C CYS A 226 37.42 -15.96 15.14
N GLU A 227 36.86 -16.81 16.02
CA GLU A 227 35.45 -16.80 16.45
C GLU A 227 35.14 -15.52 17.26
N TRP A 228 33.95 -15.44 17.86
CA TRP A 228 33.31 -14.37 18.68
C TRP A 228 32.36 -13.48 17.86
N GLU A 229 31.05 -13.38 18.10
CA GLU A 229 30.09 -13.87 19.12
C GLU A 229 28.70 -14.08 18.49
#